data_AF-A0A9P4YWR7-F1
#
_entry.id   AF-A0A9P4YWR7-F1
#
_cell.length_a   1.000
_cell.length_b   1.000
_cell.length_c   1.000
_cell.angle_alpha   90.00
_cell.angle_beta   90.00
_cell.angle_gamma   90.00
#
_symmetry.space_group_name_H-M   'P 1'
#
loop_
_entity.id
_entity.type
_entity.pdbx_description
1 polymer ?
#
loop_
_entity_poly.entity_id
_entity_poly.type
_entity_poly.pdbx_seq_one_letter_code
_entity_poly.pdbx_strand_id
1 'polypeptide(L)'
;MTELVPRSVRIHHDSSGRRTWLSCSCNPETTVSATDSPEDGGASRLGGDFCPHLVWLLDQVLGQTLYHHNRDEPLVMRSTGYARELGDPFDSIRHHSLEILAAGLHCPLVIDPSRRDGVDRTRALETRELLSSVHHAEPDQFRPDIFGVGHGVPAAMEEEGDQGDEDQEEEREEEYHGDLDLYIARMLLDNGHLFNYFVSRSKPSDPINNPFRKLSQRVDLVMHRLDQVTSTATRGQRSGKSNDPDPDPDPVTPSVVAWAAHHVAGCVRLIRSAVFSRHRPLTAPQALSAASTLVHILEAVATRDRDTRLPTPRAPRAERNLYLRMIGDRDDDFVLDVLGLIPQAASQFIHDLERLLDSYITVQGAPTAYVSRFRALLARLRTSGTGAGLKRRGPREEGTGAERGPKRMK
;
A
#
# COMPACT_ATOMS: atom_id res chain seq x y z
N MET A 1 -3.42 -37.36 2.40
CA MET A 1 -3.50 -36.05 1.73
C MET A 1 -4.90 -35.52 1.99
N THR A 2 -5.05 -34.54 2.89
CA THR A 2 -6.32 -33.84 3.06
C THR A 2 -6.45 -32.86 1.90
N GLU A 3 -7.44 -33.05 1.03
CA GLU A 3 -7.81 -32.04 0.04
C GLU A 3 -8.10 -30.72 0.78
N LEU A 4 -7.22 -29.74 0.61
CA LEU A 4 -7.47 -28.37 1.01
C LEU A 4 -8.50 -27.82 0.02
N VAL A 5 -9.78 -28.00 0.31
CA VAL A 5 -10.85 -27.36 -0.46
C VAL A 5 -10.71 -25.85 -0.28
N PRO A 6 -10.39 -25.07 -1.33
CA PRO A 6 -10.26 -23.63 -1.21
C PRO A 6 -11.62 -23.06 -0.76
N ARG A 7 -11.63 -22.47 0.44
CA ARG A 7 -12.84 -21.86 0.98
C ARG A 7 -13.00 -20.49 0.32
N SER A 8 -14.01 -20.35 -0.51
CA SER A 8 -14.39 -19.07 -1.12
C SER A 8 -15.48 -18.37 -0.30
N VAL A 9 -15.37 -17.05 -0.23
CA VAL A 9 -16.45 -16.14 0.17
C VAL A 9 -16.92 -15.42 -1.08
N ARG A 10 -18.24 -15.35 -1.27
CA ARG A 10 -18.86 -14.66 -2.41
C ARG A 10 -19.65 -13.47 -1.91
N ILE A 11 -19.44 -12.33 -2.57
CA ILE A 11 -20.22 -11.11 -2.39
C ILE A 11 -21.29 -11.12 -3.48
N HIS A 12 -22.56 -11.18 -3.09
CA HIS A 12 -23.68 -11.17 -4.01
C HIS A 12 -24.37 -9.82 -3.99
N HIS A 13 -24.96 -9.48 -5.12
CA HIS A 13 -25.96 -8.42 -5.22
C HIS A 13 -27.19 -8.99 -5.92
N ASP A 14 -28.39 -8.56 -5.53
CA ASP A 14 -29.58 -8.88 -6.28
C ASP A 14 -29.62 -8.08 -7.60
N SER A 15 -30.38 -8.56 -8.58
CA SER A 15 -30.52 -7.90 -9.89
C SER A 15 -31.12 -6.49 -9.79
N SER A 16 -31.69 -6.12 -8.64
CA SER A 16 -32.22 -4.79 -8.35
C SER A 16 -31.20 -3.85 -7.69
N GLY A 17 -30.03 -4.36 -7.28
CA GLY A 17 -28.97 -3.62 -6.58
C GLY A 17 -29.33 -3.18 -5.15
N ARG A 18 -30.46 -3.64 -4.61
CA ARG A 18 -31.00 -3.24 -3.30
C ARG A 18 -30.59 -4.15 -2.16
N ARG A 19 -30.16 -5.38 -2.45
CA ARG A 19 -29.73 -6.35 -1.45
C ARG A 19 -28.35 -6.89 -1.78
N THR A 20 -27.42 -6.60 -0.89
CA THR A 20 -26.09 -7.19 -0.88
C THR A 20 -26.00 -8.22 0.25
N TRP A 21 -25.37 -9.37 -0.02
CA TRP A 21 -25.11 -10.35 1.03
C TRP A 21 -23.80 -11.11 0.81
N LEU A 22 -23.24 -11.62 1.91
CA LEU A 22 -22.08 -12.50 1.90
C LEU A 22 -22.52 -13.96 2.07
N SER A 23 -21.86 -14.86 1.36
CA SER A 23 -21.98 -16.32 1.56
C SER A 23 -20.60 -16.96 1.62
N CYS A 24 -20.45 -18.00 2.44
CA CYS A 24 -19.21 -18.78 2.52
C CYS A 24 -19.46 -20.21 2.03
N SER A 25 -18.50 -20.77 1.28
CA SER A 25 -18.51 -22.18 0.87
C SER A 25 -18.53 -23.20 2.02
N CYS A 26 -18.28 -22.79 3.28
CA CYS A 26 -18.43 -23.63 4.47
C CYS A 26 -19.89 -23.84 4.89
N ASN A 27 -20.73 -22.84 4.66
CA ASN A 27 -22.16 -22.92 4.93
C ASN A 27 -22.89 -21.99 3.95
N PRO A 28 -23.28 -22.50 2.77
CA PRO A 28 -23.94 -21.67 1.76
C PRO A 28 -25.33 -21.17 2.21
N GLU A 29 -25.91 -21.77 3.26
CA GLU A 29 -27.21 -21.37 3.82
C GLU A 29 -27.09 -20.21 4.82
N THR A 30 -25.91 -19.97 5.39
CA THR A 30 -25.64 -18.78 6.21
C THR A 30 -25.37 -17.58 5.30
N THR A 31 -26.38 -16.73 5.14
CA THR A 31 -26.28 -15.47 4.40
C THR A 31 -26.31 -14.29 5.37
N VAL A 32 -25.46 -13.29 5.12
CA VAL A 32 -25.46 -12.04 5.91
C VAL A 32 -25.93 -10.93 5.00
N SER A 33 -27.16 -10.44 5.17
CA SER A 33 -27.76 -9.40 4.32
C SER A 33 -27.67 -8.01 4.94
N ALA A 34 -27.45 -6.99 4.11
CA ALA A 34 -27.46 -5.58 4.53
C ALA A 34 -28.84 -5.06 4.98
N THR A 35 -29.94 -5.75 4.64
CA THR A 35 -31.31 -5.20 4.77
C THR A 35 -32.19 -5.86 5.83
N ASP A 36 -31.64 -6.72 6.70
CA ASP A 36 -32.44 -7.36 7.76
C ASP A 36 -32.79 -6.32 8.84
N SER A 37 -33.84 -5.56 8.57
CA SER A 37 -34.51 -4.70 9.54
C SER A 37 -35.29 -5.59 10.51
N PRO A 38 -35.21 -5.37 11.82
CA PRO A 38 -35.83 -6.23 12.83
C PRO A 38 -37.36 -6.11 12.91
N GLU A 39 -38.01 -5.43 11.96
CA GLU A 39 -39.45 -5.09 12.03
C GLU A 39 -40.37 -6.14 11.38
N ASP A 40 -39.85 -7.03 10.53
CA ASP A 40 -40.62 -8.17 10.06
C ASP A 40 -40.45 -9.35 11.00
N GLY A 41 -41.48 -9.61 11.82
CA GLY A 41 -41.57 -10.66 12.84
C GLY A 41 -41.53 -12.11 12.32
N GLY A 42 -40.61 -12.43 11.40
CA GLY A 42 -40.23 -13.78 11.04
C GLY A 42 -39.24 -14.34 12.05
N ALA A 43 -39.76 -14.98 13.10
CA ALA A 43 -38.95 -15.75 14.02
C ALA A 43 -38.09 -16.80 13.28
N SER A 44 -36.80 -16.81 13.62
CA SER A 44 -35.86 -17.92 13.42
C SER A 44 -35.34 -18.19 12.00
N ARG A 45 -34.34 -17.40 11.58
CA ARG A 45 -33.13 -17.94 10.90
C ARG A 45 -31.79 -17.45 11.44
N LEU A 46 -31.77 -16.67 12.54
CA LEU A 46 -30.54 -16.29 13.25
C LEU A 46 -29.93 -17.42 14.11
N GLY A 47 -30.38 -18.67 13.93
CA GLY A 47 -29.83 -19.87 14.58
C GLY A 47 -28.82 -20.65 13.73
N GLY A 48 -28.36 -20.09 12.62
CA GLY A 48 -27.23 -20.63 11.88
C GLY A 48 -25.94 -20.04 12.41
N ASP A 49 -25.05 -20.86 12.97
CA ASP A 49 -23.75 -20.44 13.46
C ASP A 49 -23.05 -19.53 12.43
N PHE A 50 -22.65 -18.33 12.86
CA PHE A 50 -21.88 -17.41 12.01
C PHE A 50 -20.63 -18.15 11.53
N CYS A 51 -20.41 -18.16 10.22
CA CYS A 51 -19.21 -18.78 9.69
C CYS A 51 -17.97 -17.99 10.15
N PRO A 52 -16.99 -18.62 10.81
CA PRO A 52 -15.78 -17.94 11.27
C PRO A 52 -15.03 -17.23 10.15
N HIS A 53 -15.11 -17.73 8.91
CA HIS A 53 -14.48 -17.10 7.74
C HIS A 53 -15.13 -15.76 7.37
N LEU A 54 -16.43 -15.58 7.60
CA LEU A 54 -17.12 -14.31 7.36
C LEU A 54 -16.74 -13.29 8.42
N VAL A 55 -16.67 -13.72 9.68
CA VAL A 55 -16.20 -12.86 10.79
C VAL A 55 -14.75 -12.43 10.55
N TRP A 56 -13.88 -13.39 10.19
CA TRP A 56 -12.50 -13.10 9.83
C TRP A 56 -12.42 -12.11 8.66
N LEU A 57 -13.18 -12.31 7.57
CA LEU A 57 -13.17 -11.40 6.44
C LEU A 57 -13.60 -9.98 6.85
N LEU A 58 -14.66 -9.85 7.66
CA LEU A 58 -15.11 -8.56 8.15
C LEU A 58 -14.06 -7.88 9.03
N ASP A 59 -13.39 -8.64 9.90
CA ASP A 59 -12.25 -8.14 10.70
C ASP A 59 -11.09 -7.65 9.82
N GLN A 60 -10.77 -8.39 8.75
CA GLN A 60 -9.74 -7.94 7.83
C GLN A 60 -10.15 -6.70 7.02
N VAL A 61 -11.41 -6.63 6.57
CA VAL A 61 -11.96 -5.45 5.88
C VAL A 61 -11.92 -4.24 6.81
N LEU A 62 -12.38 -4.39 8.06
CA LEU A 62 -12.28 -3.37 9.11
C LEU A 62 -10.84 -2.85 9.26
N GLY A 63 -9.88 -3.77 9.38
CA GLY A 63 -8.47 -3.43 9.53
C GLY A 63 -7.88 -2.66 8.35
N GLN A 64 -8.45 -2.79 7.15
CA GLN A 64 -7.99 -2.09 5.96
C GLN A 64 -8.75 -0.79 5.69
N THR A 65 -10.05 -0.73 6.00
CA THR A 65 -10.91 0.41 5.64
C THR A 65 -10.93 1.51 6.70
N LEU A 66 -10.70 1.17 7.97
CA LEU A 66 -10.75 2.13 9.08
C LEU A 66 -9.42 2.86 9.30
N TYR A 67 -9.14 3.84 8.43
CA TYR A 67 -7.95 4.70 8.56
C TYR A 67 -7.89 5.57 9.83
N HIS A 68 -9.04 5.78 10.48
CA HIS A 68 -9.18 6.69 11.61
C HIS A 68 -9.29 5.98 12.96
N HIS A 69 -9.37 4.64 12.95
CA HIS A 69 -9.57 3.87 14.16
C HIS A 69 -8.23 3.53 14.81
N ASN A 70 -8.13 3.78 16.12
CA ASN A 70 -7.00 3.31 16.90
C ASN A 70 -7.15 1.81 17.13
N ARG A 71 -6.17 1.00 16.71
CA ARG A 71 -6.27 -0.47 16.81
C ARG A 71 -6.32 -0.98 18.25
N ASP A 72 -5.92 -0.14 19.22
CA ASP A 72 -5.99 -0.46 20.64
C ASP A 72 -7.35 -0.09 21.27
N GLU A 73 -8.22 0.59 20.52
CA GLU A 73 -9.58 0.94 20.97
C GLU A 73 -10.58 -0.15 20.55
N PRO A 74 -11.48 -0.58 21.45
CA PRO A 74 -12.48 -1.57 21.12
C PRO A 74 -13.51 -1.00 20.12
N LEU A 75 -13.95 -1.84 19.19
CA LEU A 75 -15.03 -1.52 18.25
C LEU A 75 -16.40 -1.70 18.92
N VAL A 76 -17.36 -0.83 18.58
CA VAL A 76 -18.71 -0.89 19.15
C VAL A 76 -19.63 -1.62 18.18
N MET A 77 -20.05 -2.84 18.53
CA MET A 77 -20.93 -3.65 17.69
C MET A 77 -22.36 -3.12 17.66
N ARG A 78 -22.97 -3.01 16.47
CA ARG A 78 -24.39 -2.71 16.26
C ARG A 78 -25.25 -3.97 16.41
N SER A 79 -26.56 -3.79 16.58
CA SER A 79 -27.55 -4.87 16.57
C SER A 79 -27.57 -5.67 15.24
N THR A 80 -27.09 -5.07 14.15
CA THR A 80 -26.93 -5.71 12.84
C THR A 80 -25.68 -6.59 12.73
N GLY A 81 -24.85 -6.67 13.78
CA GLY A 81 -23.66 -7.52 13.80
C GLY A 81 -22.39 -6.90 13.20
N TYR A 82 -22.42 -5.62 12.81
CA TYR A 82 -21.25 -4.90 12.31
C TYR A 82 -20.75 -3.85 13.30
N ALA A 83 -19.46 -3.52 13.25
CA ALA A 83 -18.92 -2.40 14.01
C ALA A 83 -19.56 -1.09 13.55
N ARG A 84 -19.98 -0.26 14.50
CA ARG A 84 -20.59 1.05 14.24
C ARG A 84 -19.65 1.95 13.45
N GLU A 85 -18.36 1.87 13.73
CA GLU A 85 -17.29 2.64 13.10
C GLU A 85 -17.12 2.29 11.61
N LEU A 86 -17.48 1.06 11.19
CA LEU A 86 -17.44 0.61 9.80
C LEU A 86 -18.59 1.17 8.96
N GLY A 87 -19.71 1.50 9.59
CA GLY A 87 -20.95 1.80 8.88
C GLY A 87 -21.51 0.55 8.20
N ASP A 88 -21.91 0.67 6.93
CA ASP A 88 -22.29 -0.47 6.09
C ASP A 88 -21.01 -1.09 5.48
N PRO A 89 -20.71 -2.38 5.74
CA PRO A 89 -19.55 -3.06 5.17
C PRO A 89 -19.54 -3.07 3.64
N PHE A 90 -20.70 -3.13 2.98
CA PHE A 90 -20.76 -3.20 1.52
C PHE A 90 -20.43 -1.85 0.89
N ASP A 91 -20.96 -0.77 1.46
CA ASP A 91 -20.53 0.57 1.11
C ASP A 91 -19.04 0.75 1.40
N SER A 92 -18.55 0.30 2.56
CA SER A 92 -17.12 0.37 2.88
C SER A 92 -16.28 -0.37 1.84
N ILE A 93 -16.67 -1.58 1.43
CA ILE A 93 -15.98 -2.37 0.41
C ILE A 93 -16.00 -1.65 -0.95
N ARG A 94 -17.16 -1.12 -1.35
CA ARG A 94 -17.33 -0.36 -2.60
C ARG A 94 -16.44 0.87 -2.64
N HIS A 95 -16.44 1.67 -1.56
CA HIS A 95 -15.63 2.88 -1.46
C HIS A 95 -14.13 2.56 -1.37
N HIS A 96 -13.75 1.38 -0.89
CA HIS A 96 -12.36 0.99 -0.76
C HIS A 96 -11.70 0.51 -2.06
N SER A 97 -12.50 0.07 -3.03
CA SER A 97 -12.09 -0.74 -4.19
C SER A 97 -11.68 -2.18 -3.82
N LEU A 98 -12.24 -3.15 -4.54
CA LEU A 98 -11.91 -4.57 -4.40
C LEU A 98 -10.46 -4.88 -4.74
N GLU A 99 -9.86 -4.14 -5.68
CA GLU A 99 -8.45 -4.31 -6.08
C GLU A 99 -7.52 -4.03 -4.90
N ILE A 100 -7.77 -2.94 -4.15
CA ILE A 100 -6.97 -2.57 -2.98
C ILE A 100 -7.18 -3.56 -1.84
N LEU A 101 -8.42 -3.96 -1.58
CA LEU A 101 -8.73 -4.94 -0.55
C LEU A 101 -8.07 -6.28 -0.86
N ALA A 102 -8.20 -6.77 -2.09
CA ALA A 102 -7.64 -8.04 -2.52
C ALA A 102 -6.11 -8.08 -2.34
N ALA A 103 -5.42 -7.02 -2.77
CA ALA A 103 -3.99 -6.86 -2.57
C ALA A 103 -3.60 -6.89 -1.08
N GLY A 104 -4.33 -6.17 -0.22
CA GLY A 104 -4.06 -6.17 1.22
C GLY A 104 -4.38 -7.49 1.92
N LEU A 105 -5.27 -8.31 1.36
CA LEU A 105 -5.64 -9.65 1.87
C LEU A 105 -4.78 -10.78 1.27
N HIS A 106 -3.83 -10.46 0.38
CA HIS A 106 -3.09 -11.44 -0.43
C HIS A 106 -4.01 -12.42 -1.17
N CYS A 107 -5.18 -11.93 -1.60
CA CYS A 107 -6.19 -12.72 -2.27
C CYS A 107 -6.24 -12.36 -3.76
N PRO A 108 -6.26 -13.35 -4.67
CA PRO A 108 -6.44 -13.06 -6.09
C PRO A 108 -7.86 -12.50 -6.32
N LEU A 109 -7.94 -11.33 -6.96
CA LEU A 109 -9.21 -10.80 -7.43
C LEU A 109 -9.53 -11.42 -8.79
N VAL A 110 -10.60 -12.23 -8.85
CA VAL A 110 -11.06 -12.82 -10.12
C VAL A 110 -12.33 -12.09 -10.55
N ILE A 111 -12.21 -11.19 -11.54
CA ILE A 111 -13.34 -10.46 -12.12
C ILE A 111 -13.98 -11.26 -13.25
N ASP A 112 -13.16 -11.88 -14.10
CA ASP A 112 -13.61 -12.76 -15.18
C ASP A 112 -12.72 -14.02 -15.23
N PRO A 113 -13.24 -15.21 -14.93
CA PRO A 113 -12.45 -16.44 -14.94
C PRO A 113 -11.95 -16.84 -16.34
N SER A 114 -12.49 -16.25 -17.41
CA SER A 114 -12.09 -16.51 -18.78
C SER A 114 -10.93 -15.64 -19.26
N ARG A 115 -10.62 -14.55 -18.53
CA ARG A 115 -9.51 -13.66 -18.84
C ARG A 115 -8.30 -14.05 -17.99
N ARG A 116 -7.16 -14.33 -18.62
CA ARG A 116 -5.89 -14.37 -17.90
C ARG A 116 -5.56 -12.94 -17.52
N ASP A 117 -5.73 -12.61 -16.24
CA ASP A 117 -5.21 -11.37 -15.70
C ASP A 117 -3.69 -11.48 -15.61
N GLY A 118 -2.98 -10.41 -15.97
CA GLY A 118 -1.52 -10.36 -15.88
C GLY A 118 -1.04 -10.54 -14.43
N VAL A 119 0.27 -10.78 -14.26
CA VAL A 119 0.87 -11.01 -12.94
C VAL A 119 0.52 -9.87 -11.97
N ASP A 120 -0.04 -10.21 -10.81
CA ASP A 120 -0.30 -9.23 -9.76
C ASP A 120 1.03 -8.62 -9.28
N ARG A 121 1.21 -7.34 -9.59
CA ARG A 121 2.41 -6.57 -9.24
C ARG A 121 2.68 -6.56 -7.74
N THR A 122 1.63 -6.50 -6.93
CA THR A 122 1.77 -6.54 -5.46
C THR A 122 2.37 -7.88 -5.08
N ARG A 123 1.73 -8.97 -5.51
CA ARG A 123 2.21 -10.33 -5.28
C ARG A 123 3.67 -10.54 -5.70
N ALA A 124 4.08 -9.97 -6.83
CA ALA A 124 5.44 -10.09 -7.32
C ALA A 124 6.46 -9.35 -6.45
N LEU A 125 6.14 -8.15 -5.96
CA LEU A 125 6.95 -7.44 -4.96
C LEU A 125 7.08 -8.22 -3.65
N GLU A 126 6.01 -8.87 -3.20
CA GLU A 126 6.01 -9.65 -1.97
C GLU A 126 6.79 -10.96 -2.09
N THR A 127 6.70 -11.60 -3.25
CA THR A 127 7.55 -12.73 -3.61
C THR A 127 9.03 -12.33 -3.56
N ARG A 128 9.39 -11.16 -4.11
CA ARG A 128 10.75 -10.61 -4.02
C ARG A 128 11.17 -10.37 -2.57
N GLU A 129 10.28 -9.86 -1.72
CA GLU A 129 10.52 -9.66 -0.28
C GLU A 129 10.74 -10.98 0.48
N LEU A 130 9.98 -12.03 0.15
CA LEU A 130 10.16 -13.36 0.74
C LEU A 130 11.52 -13.95 0.36
N LEU A 131 11.84 -13.94 -0.93
CA LEU A 131 13.09 -14.52 -1.42
C LEU A 131 14.31 -13.73 -0.92
N SER A 132 14.25 -12.40 -0.94
CA SER A 132 15.36 -11.58 -0.41
C SER A 132 15.61 -11.83 1.07
N SER A 133 14.57 -12.15 1.85
CA SER A 133 14.70 -12.52 3.27
C SER A 133 15.48 -13.81 3.46
N VAL A 134 15.23 -14.81 2.61
CA VAL A 134 15.97 -16.10 2.62
C VAL A 134 17.44 -15.88 2.32
N HIS A 135 17.74 -14.98 1.39
CA HIS A 135 19.11 -14.65 0.96
C HIS A 135 19.80 -13.56 1.79
N HIS A 136 19.10 -13.00 2.79
CA HIS A 136 19.59 -11.87 3.58
C HIS A 136 20.02 -10.65 2.75
N ALA A 137 19.33 -10.43 1.62
CA ALA A 137 19.56 -9.32 0.72
C ALA A 137 18.52 -8.21 0.92
N GLU A 138 18.84 -6.98 0.53
CA GLU A 138 17.85 -5.93 0.44
C GLU A 138 16.86 -6.24 -0.70
N PRO A 139 15.53 -6.13 -0.48
CA PRO A 139 14.54 -6.43 -1.50
C PRO A 139 14.83 -5.72 -2.81
N ASP A 140 15.21 -4.43 -2.76
CA ASP A 140 15.36 -3.59 -3.93
C ASP A 140 16.61 -3.93 -4.78
N GLN A 141 17.56 -4.69 -4.21
CA GLN A 141 18.77 -5.18 -4.88
C GLN A 141 18.69 -6.67 -5.23
N PHE A 142 17.69 -7.39 -4.73
CA PHE A 142 17.56 -8.82 -4.94
C PHE A 142 17.12 -9.13 -6.37
N ARG A 143 17.94 -9.89 -7.11
CA ARG A 143 17.66 -10.44 -8.45
C ARG A 143 16.93 -9.48 -9.41
N PRO A 144 17.56 -8.34 -9.78
CA PRO A 144 16.95 -7.35 -10.68
C PRO A 144 16.74 -7.88 -12.12
N ASP A 145 17.42 -8.98 -12.45
CA ASP A 145 17.26 -9.77 -13.68
C ASP A 145 15.94 -10.54 -13.70
N ILE A 146 15.49 -11.05 -12.55
CA ILE A 146 14.14 -11.62 -12.39
C ILE A 146 13.15 -10.48 -12.24
N PHE A 147 13.26 -9.73 -11.15
CA PHE A 147 12.31 -8.70 -10.77
C PHE A 147 12.76 -7.37 -11.40
N GLY A 148 12.31 -7.13 -12.63
CA GLY A 148 12.78 -6.01 -13.47
C GLY A 148 12.88 -4.67 -12.74
N VAL A 149 13.77 -3.80 -13.23
CA VAL A 149 14.08 -2.49 -12.62
C VAL A 149 12.82 -1.61 -12.55
N GLY A 150 12.18 -1.59 -11.39
CA GLY A 150 11.07 -0.68 -11.07
C GLY A 150 9.66 -1.29 -11.09
N HIS A 151 9.47 -2.50 -11.63
CA HIS A 151 8.13 -3.10 -11.74
C HIS A 151 7.93 -4.35 -10.90
N GLY A 152 9.00 -5.03 -10.47
CA GLY A 152 8.89 -6.16 -9.54
C GLY A 152 8.19 -7.38 -10.12
N VAL A 153 7.83 -7.37 -11.41
CA VAL A 153 7.30 -8.50 -12.16
C VAL A 153 8.48 -9.27 -12.77
N PRO A 154 8.46 -10.61 -12.78
CA PRO A 154 9.45 -11.38 -13.50
C PRO A 154 9.53 -10.93 -14.97
N ALA A 155 10.70 -10.56 -15.47
CA ALA A 155 10.88 -10.10 -16.86
C ALA A 155 10.39 -11.14 -17.89
N ALA A 156 10.45 -12.43 -17.54
CA ALA A 156 9.93 -13.53 -18.34
C ALA A 156 8.38 -13.63 -18.37
N MET A 157 7.67 -12.84 -17.56
CA MET A 157 6.21 -12.88 -17.41
C MET A 157 5.53 -11.55 -17.76
N GLU A 158 6.28 -10.53 -18.17
CA GLU A 158 5.72 -9.36 -18.84
C GLU A 158 5.30 -9.83 -20.25
N GLU A 159 4.08 -10.36 -20.39
CA GLU A 159 3.45 -10.62 -21.69
C GLU A 159 3.33 -9.27 -22.43
N GLU A 160 4.37 -8.87 -23.14
CA GLU A 160 4.24 -7.93 -24.24
C GLU A 160 3.37 -8.61 -25.29
N GLY A 161 2.15 -8.10 -25.44
CA GLY A 161 1.19 -8.56 -26.45
C GLY A 161 1.64 -8.25 -27.87
N ASP A 162 2.69 -8.91 -28.33
CA ASP A 162 3.05 -9.01 -29.73
C ASP A 162 3.04 -10.48 -30.14
N GLN A 163 2.19 -10.81 -31.12
CA GLN A 163 2.10 -12.14 -31.72
C GLN A 163 3.34 -12.36 -32.60
N GLY A 164 4.48 -12.61 -31.98
CA GLY A 164 5.76 -12.77 -32.65
C GLY A 164 6.57 -13.92 -32.05
N ASP A 165 6.57 -15.04 -32.76
CA ASP A 165 7.52 -16.15 -32.70
C ASP A 165 7.48 -17.08 -31.46
N GLU A 166 6.68 -18.16 -31.57
CA GLU A 166 6.67 -19.33 -30.67
C GLU A 166 8.09 -19.93 -30.46
N ASP A 167 8.99 -19.77 -31.44
CA ASP A 167 10.38 -20.26 -31.40
C ASP A 167 11.26 -19.50 -30.37
N GLN A 168 10.90 -18.27 -29.97
CA GLN A 168 11.66 -17.50 -28.96
C GLN A 168 11.20 -17.77 -27.52
N GLU A 169 10.01 -18.36 -27.33
CA GLU A 169 9.54 -18.79 -26.01
C GLU A 169 10.28 -20.06 -25.55
N GLU A 170 10.49 -21.06 -26.43
CA GLU A 170 11.20 -22.30 -26.08
C GLU A 170 12.66 -22.05 -25.67
N GLU A 171 13.40 -21.18 -26.39
CA GLU A 171 14.80 -20.86 -26.03
C GLU A 171 14.90 -20.13 -24.67
N ARG A 172 13.91 -19.28 -24.33
CA ARG A 172 13.85 -18.64 -23.00
C ARG A 172 13.52 -19.68 -21.92
N GLU A 173 12.56 -20.57 -22.15
CA GLU A 173 12.20 -21.61 -21.18
C GLU A 173 13.37 -22.55 -20.85
N GLU A 174 14.23 -22.87 -21.82
CA GLU A 174 15.43 -23.70 -21.61
C GLU A 174 16.51 -23.00 -20.77
N GLU A 175 16.73 -21.69 -20.93
CA GLU A 175 17.70 -20.92 -20.11
C GLU A 175 17.28 -20.84 -18.63
N TYR A 176 15.96 -20.83 -18.37
CA TYR A 176 15.40 -20.69 -17.03
C TYR A 176 15.26 -22.01 -16.25
N HIS A 177 15.42 -23.16 -16.89
CA HIS A 177 15.31 -24.48 -16.23
C HIS A 177 16.40 -24.74 -15.17
N GLY A 178 17.46 -23.93 -15.12
CA GLY A 178 18.54 -24.01 -14.11
C GLY A 178 18.38 -23.09 -12.89
N ASP A 179 17.40 -22.18 -12.89
CA ASP A 179 17.29 -21.14 -11.85
C ASP A 179 16.24 -21.46 -10.79
N LEU A 180 16.71 -21.88 -9.62
CA LEU A 180 15.85 -22.24 -8.49
C LEU A 180 15.06 -21.02 -7.96
N ASP A 181 15.66 -19.83 -7.89
CA ASP A 181 14.98 -18.65 -7.35
C ASP A 181 13.84 -18.22 -8.28
N LEU A 182 14.05 -18.27 -9.59
CA LEU A 182 13.01 -17.98 -10.57
C LEU A 182 11.88 -19.03 -10.51
N TYR A 183 12.23 -20.31 -10.41
CA TYR A 183 11.24 -21.37 -10.28
C TYR A 183 10.39 -21.21 -9.01
N ILE A 184 11.02 -20.92 -7.87
CA ILE A 184 10.30 -20.64 -6.62
C ILE A 184 9.47 -19.37 -6.76
N ALA A 185 9.99 -18.32 -7.40
CA ALA A 185 9.24 -17.09 -7.64
C ALA A 185 7.95 -17.37 -8.44
N ARG A 186 8.04 -18.12 -9.53
CA ARG A 186 6.89 -18.55 -10.33
C ARG A 186 5.88 -19.34 -9.50
N MET A 187 6.34 -20.32 -8.71
CA MET A 187 5.45 -21.06 -7.82
C MET A 187 4.75 -20.18 -6.78
N LEU A 188 5.43 -19.16 -6.24
CA LEU A 188 4.85 -18.23 -5.26
C LEU A 188 3.82 -17.28 -5.89
N LEU A 189 4.03 -16.91 -7.16
CA LEU A 189 3.06 -16.12 -7.94
C LEU A 189 1.81 -16.94 -8.24
N ASP A 190 1.99 -18.16 -8.75
CA ASP A 190 0.89 -19.00 -9.23
C ASP A 190 0.11 -19.69 -8.09
N ASN A 191 0.75 -19.94 -6.95
CA ASN A 191 0.15 -20.70 -5.84
C ASN A 191 -0.10 -19.84 -4.59
N GLY A 192 -1.36 -19.43 -4.42
CA GLY A 192 -1.90 -18.77 -3.22
C GLY A 192 -1.50 -19.42 -1.90
N HIS A 193 -1.63 -20.75 -1.81
CA HIS A 193 -1.38 -21.49 -0.57
C HIS A 193 0.09 -21.57 -0.23
N LEU A 194 0.94 -21.80 -1.23
CA LEU A 194 2.39 -21.84 -1.02
C LEU A 194 2.88 -20.50 -0.49
N PHE A 195 2.47 -19.40 -1.12
CA PHE A 195 2.82 -18.07 -0.65
C PHE A 195 2.37 -17.81 0.78
N ASN A 196 1.10 -18.09 1.10
CA ASN A 196 0.60 -17.89 2.47
C ASN A 196 1.33 -18.76 3.50
N TYR A 197 1.77 -19.96 3.11
CA TYR A 197 2.64 -20.78 3.94
C TYR A 197 3.98 -20.06 4.19
N PHE A 198 4.66 -19.54 3.17
CA PHE A 198 5.91 -18.79 3.34
C PHE A 198 5.73 -17.52 4.18
N VAL A 199 4.65 -16.76 3.95
CA VAL A 199 4.28 -15.60 4.78
C VAL A 199 4.13 -16.03 6.25
N SER A 200 3.42 -17.11 6.54
CA SER A 200 3.22 -17.60 7.91
C SER A 200 4.52 -18.04 8.62
N ARG A 201 5.57 -18.33 7.84
CA ARG A 201 6.89 -18.75 8.34
C ARG A 201 7.91 -17.62 8.38
N SER A 202 7.59 -16.47 7.78
CA SER A 202 8.45 -15.29 7.76
C SER A 202 8.62 -14.69 9.17
N LYS A 203 9.78 -14.12 9.43
CA LYS A 203 10.10 -13.51 10.73
C LYS A 203 9.46 -12.12 10.80
N PRO A 204 9.10 -11.64 12.00
CA PRO A 204 8.59 -10.28 12.17
C PRO A 204 9.54 -9.17 11.70
N SER A 205 10.85 -9.47 11.55
CA SER A 205 11.86 -8.56 11.02
C SER A 205 11.97 -8.55 9.50
N ASP A 206 11.36 -9.52 8.81
CA ASP A 206 11.50 -9.69 7.38
C ASP A 206 10.75 -8.56 6.63
N PRO A 207 11.27 -8.09 5.49
CA PRO A 207 10.64 -7.05 4.66
C PRO A 207 9.15 -7.24 4.37
N ILE A 208 8.69 -8.48 4.17
CA ILE A 208 7.28 -8.78 3.91
C ILE A 208 6.36 -8.41 5.09
N ASN A 209 6.89 -8.41 6.32
CA ASN A 209 6.15 -8.03 7.52
C ASN A 209 6.32 -6.55 7.87
N ASN A 210 6.99 -5.76 7.04
CA ASN A 210 7.18 -4.34 7.28
C ASN A 210 5.90 -3.55 6.92
N PRO A 211 5.17 -3.01 7.92
CA PRO A 211 3.89 -2.35 7.66
C PRO A 211 4.04 -1.09 6.79
N PHE A 212 5.18 -0.41 6.85
CA PHE A 212 5.39 0.82 6.07
C PHE A 212 5.60 0.51 4.59
N ARG A 213 6.29 -0.58 4.24
CA ARG A 213 6.40 -1.05 2.85
C ARG A 213 5.03 -1.42 2.27
N LYS A 214 4.17 -2.08 3.04
CA LYS A 214 2.79 -2.38 2.62
C LYS A 214 1.95 -1.14 2.35
N LEU A 215 2.11 -0.09 3.16
CA LEU A 215 1.46 1.20 2.91
C LEU A 215 2.00 1.89 1.65
N SER A 216 3.30 1.74 1.35
CA SER A 216 3.90 2.21 0.10
C SER A 216 3.30 1.50 -1.12
N GLN A 217 3.29 0.17 -1.11
CA GLN A 217 2.73 -0.67 -2.18
C GLN A 217 1.26 -0.34 -2.44
N ARG A 218 0.50 -0.12 -1.37
CA ARG A 218 -0.90 0.30 -1.45
C ARG A 218 -1.06 1.66 -2.11
N VAL A 219 -0.18 2.62 -1.81
CA VAL A 219 -0.20 3.94 -2.45
C VAL A 219 0.13 3.80 -3.94
N ASP A 220 1.10 2.96 -4.30
CA ASP A 220 1.42 2.70 -5.70
C ASP A 220 0.23 2.11 -6.47
N LEU A 221 -0.52 1.19 -5.84
CA LEU A 221 -1.74 0.63 -6.42
C LEU A 221 -2.83 1.70 -6.61
N VAL A 222 -3.04 2.58 -5.62
CA VAL A 222 -3.96 3.72 -5.71
C VAL A 222 -3.58 4.64 -6.86
N MET A 223 -2.29 4.99 -6.97
CA MET A 223 -1.78 5.87 -8.02
C MET A 223 -1.91 5.22 -9.40
N HIS A 224 -1.59 3.93 -9.51
CA HIS A 224 -1.74 3.19 -10.75
C HIS A 224 -3.20 3.19 -11.22
N ARG A 225 -4.15 2.96 -10.30
CA ARG A 225 -5.58 3.01 -10.62
C ARG A 225 -6.02 4.41 -11.07
N LEU A 226 -5.55 5.45 -10.39
CA LEU A 226 -5.82 6.84 -10.79
C LEU A 226 -5.29 7.14 -12.20
N ASP A 227 -4.07 6.69 -12.51
CA ASP A 227 -3.42 6.90 -13.80
C ASP A 227 -4.16 6.12 -14.91
N GLN A 228 -4.62 4.89 -14.65
CA GLN A 228 -5.45 4.10 -15.57
C GLN A 228 -6.76 4.81 -15.91
N VAL A 229 -7.51 5.28 -14.89
CA VAL A 229 -8.78 5.98 -15.10
C VAL A 229 -8.58 7.29 -15.86
N THR A 230 -7.52 8.03 -15.53
CA THR A 230 -7.20 9.29 -16.21
C THR A 230 -6.83 9.07 -17.69
N SER A 231 -6.12 7.98 -17.98
CA SER A 231 -5.70 7.63 -19.33
C SER A 231 -6.86 7.14 -20.21
N THR A 232 -7.76 6.33 -19.65
CA THR A 232 -8.96 5.82 -20.35
C THR A 232 -9.94 6.96 -20.68
N ALA A 233 -10.19 7.87 -19.74
CA ALA A 233 -11.01 9.07 -19.97
C ALA A 233 -10.46 9.95 -21.11
N THR A 234 -9.13 10.06 -21.22
CA THR A 234 -8.48 10.86 -22.26
C THR A 234 -8.59 10.21 -23.65
N ARG A 235 -8.64 8.87 -23.75
CA ARG A 235 -8.80 8.14 -25.01
C ARG A 235 -10.22 8.18 -25.54
N GLY A 236 -11.23 8.04 -24.68
CA GLY A 236 -12.65 8.07 -25.06
C GLY A 236 -13.08 9.37 -25.76
N GLN A 237 -12.54 10.52 -25.33
CA GLN A 237 -12.84 11.82 -25.96
C GLN A 237 -12.25 12.01 -27.37
N ARG A 238 -11.22 11.25 -27.76
CA ARG A 238 -10.62 11.36 -29.11
C ARG A 238 -11.35 10.53 -30.17
N SER A 239 -12.19 9.58 -29.76
CA SER A 239 -12.96 8.69 -30.64
C SER A 239 -14.39 9.19 -30.92
N GLY A 240 -14.66 10.49 -30.71
CA GLY A 240 -16.00 11.07 -30.79
C GLY A 240 -16.74 10.78 -32.09
N LYS A 241 -17.59 9.74 -32.10
CA LYS A 241 -18.63 9.45 -33.10
C LYS A 241 -19.63 8.34 -32.71
N SER A 242 -19.92 8.13 -31.43
CA SER A 242 -21.11 7.36 -31.01
C SER A 242 -22.14 8.31 -30.40
N ASN A 243 -23.30 8.41 -31.05
CA ASN A 243 -24.46 9.21 -30.66
C ASN A 243 -25.35 8.52 -29.62
N ASP A 244 -24.80 7.58 -28.83
CA ASP A 244 -25.62 6.96 -27.79
C ASP A 244 -25.69 7.89 -26.56
N PRO A 245 -26.91 8.17 -26.05
CA PRO A 245 -27.06 8.89 -24.80
C PRO A 245 -26.47 8.03 -23.68
N ASP A 246 -25.33 8.49 -23.17
CA ASP A 246 -24.64 7.93 -22.00
C ASP A 246 -25.64 7.78 -20.84
N PRO A 247 -25.74 6.62 -20.17
CA PRO A 247 -26.56 6.50 -18.98
C PRO A 247 -26.06 7.50 -17.93
N ASP A 248 -27.00 8.30 -17.42
CA ASP A 248 -26.82 9.31 -16.39
C ASP A 248 -25.79 8.85 -15.33
N PRO A 249 -24.72 9.61 -15.02
CA PRO A 249 -23.77 9.19 -14.01
C PRO A 249 -24.50 9.08 -12.68
N ASP A 250 -24.57 7.86 -12.13
CA ASP A 250 -25.12 7.60 -10.81
C ASP A 250 -24.62 8.66 -9.80
N PRO A 251 -25.51 9.33 -9.06
CA PRO A 251 -25.19 10.51 -8.24
C PRO A 251 -24.26 10.24 -7.03
N VAL A 252 -23.70 9.03 -6.91
CA VAL A 252 -22.99 8.56 -5.70
C VAL A 252 -21.59 8.01 -6.02
N THR A 253 -21.08 8.10 -7.25
CA THR A 253 -19.70 7.65 -7.51
C THR A 253 -18.71 8.73 -7.06
N PRO A 254 -17.87 8.50 -6.02
CA PRO A 254 -16.92 9.51 -5.57
C PRO A 254 -15.97 9.88 -6.70
N SER A 255 -15.58 11.16 -6.79
CA SER A 255 -14.49 11.56 -7.69
C SER A 255 -13.28 10.65 -7.45
N VAL A 256 -12.72 10.07 -8.51
CA VAL A 256 -11.55 9.16 -8.40
C VAL A 256 -10.35 9.86 -7.74
N VAL A 257 -10.24 11.18 -7.90
CA VAL A 257 -9.25 12.00 -7.20
C VAL A 257 -9.56 12.10 -5.70
N ALA A 258 -10.83 12.30 -5.34
CA ALA A 258 -11.24 12.33 -3.93
C ALA A 258 -11.03 10.97 -3.25
N TRP A 259 -11.31 9.87 -3.97
CA TRP A 259 -11.01 8.51 -3.56
C TRP A 259 -9.50 8.30 -3.35
N ALA A 260 -8.67 8.65 -4.34
CA ALA A 260 -7.22 8.50 -4.23
C ALA A 260 -6.65 9.31 -3.06
N ALA A 261 -7.08 10.57 -2.91
CA ALA A 261 -6.69 11.43 -1.79
C ALA A 261 -7.11 10.83 -0.44
N HIS A 262 -8.30 10.25 -0.35
CA HIS A 262 -8.77 9.58 0.87
C HIS A 262 -7.84 8.43 1.28
N HIS A 263 -7.47 7.55 0.34
CA HIS A 263 -6.57 6.43 0.59
C HIS A 263 -5.15 6.88 0.96
N VAL A 264 -4.59 7.84 0.22
CA VAL A 264 -3.24 8.35 0.48
C VAL A 264 -3.16 9.02 1.85
N ALA A 265 -4.11 9.92 2.16
CA ALA A 265 -4.19 10.54 3.48
C ALA A 265 -4.43 9.49 4.58
N GLY A 266 -5.19 8.44 4.27
CA GLY A 266 -5.39 7.29 5.14
C GLY A 266 -4.09 6.55 5.46
N CYS A 267 -3.26 6.26 4.46
CA CYS A 267 -1.93 5.68 4.66
C CYS A 267 -1.05 6.56 5.54
N VAL A 268 -1.02 7.88 5.31
CA VAL A 268 -0.26 8.83 6.15
C VAL A 268 -0.74 8.79 7.60
N ARG A 269 -2.06 8.71 7.84
CA ARG A 269 -2.62 8.57 9.19
C ARG A 269 -2.23 7.24 9.85
N LEU A 270 -2.22 6.14 9.12
CA LEU A 270 -1.75 4.85 9.63
C LEU A 270 -0.27 4.90 10.01
N ILE A 271 0.57 5.56 9.21
CA ILE A 271 1.98 5.79 9.56
C ILE A 271 2.08 6.63 10.83
N ARG A 272 1.34 7.74 10.91
CA ARG A 272 1.30 8.62 12.09
C ARG A 272 0.90 7.85 13.35
N SER A 273 -0.16 7.04 13.28
CA SER A 273 -0.62 6.20 14.39
C SER A 273 0.44 5.16 14.78
N ALA A 274 1.06 4.50 13.81
CA ALA A 274 2.15 3.55 14.06
C ALA A 274 3.41 4.21 14.66
N VAL A 275 3.66 5.49 14.38
CA VAL A 275 4.76 6.26 14.98
C VAL A 275 4.41 6.72 16.40
N PHE A 276 3.19 7.19 16.63
CA PHE A 276 2.79 7.88 17.87
C PHE A 276 2.14 6.97 18.93
N SER A 277 1.28 6.04 18.52
CA SER A 277 0.42 5.26 19.43
C SER A 277 1.10 4.00 19.97
N ARG A 278 2.36 3.74 19.61
CA ARG A 278 3.06 2.52 20.05
C ARG A 278 3.54 2.59 21.49
N HIS A 279 3.33 1.49 22.22
CA HIS A 279 3.92 1.28 23.55
C HIS A 279 5.46 1.19 23.54
N ARG A 280 6.06 0.85 22.39
CA ARG A 280 7.51 0.76 22.20
C ARG A 280 7.97 1.71 21.10
N PRO A 281 9.07 2.47 21.30
CA PRO A 281 9.60 3.34 20.25
C PRO A 281 9.98 2.53 19.01
N LEU A 282 9.89 3.16 17.84
CA LEU A 282 10.33 2.58 16.57
C LEU A 282 11.80 2.21 16.64
N THR A 283 12.14 1.04 16.11
CA THR A 283 13.54 0.70 15.87
C THR A 283 14.09 1.57 14.74
N ALA A 284 15.41 1.80 14.72
CA ALA A 284 16.05 2.57 13.65
C ALA A 284 15.64 2.14 12.22
N PRO A 285 15.63 0.84 11.85
CA PRO A 285 15.20 0.42 10.51
C PRO A 285 13.71 0.65 10.26
N GLN A 286 12.86 0.53 11.29
CA GLN A 286 11.42 0.84 11.16
C GLN A 286 11.18 2.34 10.96
N ALA A 287 11.90 3.19 11.70
CA ALA A 287 11.84 4.64 11.52
C ALA A 287 12.35 5.05 10.13
N LEU A 288 13.42 4.41 9.65
CA LEU A 288 13.94 4.62 8.30
C LEU A 288 12.91 4.23 7.23
N SER A 289 12.28 3.07 7.39
CA SER A 289 11.24 2.63 6.47
C SER A 289 10.02 3.55 6.50
N ALA A 290 9.60 4.04 7.68
CA ALA A 290 8.50 5.00 7.78
C ALA A 290 8.83 6.32 7.07
N ALA A 291 10.06 6.85 7.27
CA ALA A 291 10.52 8.05 6.60
C ALA A 291 10.58 7.85 5.08
N SER A 292 11.15 6.74 4.60
CA SER A 292 11.20 6.38 3.18
C SER A 292 9.81 6.32 2.56
N THR A 293 8.85 5.65 3.20
CA THR A 293 7.47 5.58 2.73
C THR A 293 6.79 6.95 2.69
N LEU A 294 7.03 7.82 3.68
CA LEU A 294 6.48 9.17 3.69
C LEU A 294 7.03 10.04 2.56
N VAL A 295 8.35 9.95 2.30
CA VAL A 295 9.00 10.64 1.17
C VAL A 295 8.45 10.13 -0.16
N HIS A 296 8.29 8.81 -0.30
CA HIS A 296 7.68 8.19 -1.48
C HIS A 296 6.25 8.66 -1.72
N ILE A 297 5.42 8.71 -0.67
CA ILE A 297 4.05 9.23 -0.74
C ILE A 297 4.05 10.69 -1.21
N LEU A 298 4.93 11.51 -0.64
CA LEU A 298 5.05 12.92 -1.01
C LEU A 298 5.47 13.06 -2.48
N GLU A 299 6.45 12.29 -2.94
CA GLU A 299 6.88 12.27 -4.34
C GLU A 299 5.76 11.83 -5.29
N ALA A 300 5.04 10.76 -4.94
CA ALA A 300 3.95 10.22 -5.74
C ALA A 300 2.82 11.25 -5.95
N VAL A 301 2.55 12.09 -4.94
CA VAL A 301 1.57 13.19 -5.03
C VAL A 301 2.16 14.40 -5.77
N ALA A 302 3.38 14.82 -5.41
CA ALA A 302 4.04 16.02 -5.96
C ALA A 302 4.31 15.93 -7.47
N THR A 303 4.52 14.72 -7.99
CA THR A 303 4.75 14.49 -9.43
C THR A 303 3.46 14.51 -10.26
N ARG A 304 2.27 14.53 -9.63
CA ARG A 304 0.96 14.39 -10.27
C ARG A 304 0.13 15.69 -10.26
N ASP A 305 0.72 16.80 -10.68
CA ASP A 305 -0.03 18.03 -11.00
C ASP A 305 -0.66 17.95 -12.40
N ARG A 306 -1.63 17.05 -12.55
CA ARG A 306 -2.41 16.91 -13.78
C ARG A 306 -3.90 16.91 -13.42
N ASP A 307 -4.66 17.77 -14.09
CA ASP A 307 -6.12 17.75 -14.00
C ASP A 307 -6.65 16.49 -14.70
N THR A 308 -7.34 15.64 -13.94
CA THR A 308 -8.12 14.53 -14.50
C THR A 308 -9.27 15.11 -15.32
N ARG A 309 -9.26 14.93 -16.64
CA ARG A 309 -10.32 15.40 -17.56
C ARG A 309 -11.56 14.51 -17.49
N LEU A 310 -12.02 14.20 -16.28
CA LEU A 310 -13.24 13.43 -16.03
C LEU A 310 -14.49 14.26 -16.40
N PRO A 311 -15.64 13.61 -16.68
CA PRO A 311 -16.81 14.23 -17.32
C PRO A 311 -17.58 15.26 -16.46
N THR A 312 -17.03 15.71 -15.34
CA THR A 312 -17.56 16.81 -14.51
C THR A 312 -16.75 18.10 -14.70
N PRO A 313 -16.83 18.78 -15.87
CA PRO A 313 -16.06 19.99 -16.15
C PRO A 313 -16.38 21.16 -15.22
N ARG A 314 -17.49 21.09 -14.47
CA ARG A 314 -17.91 22.11 -13.48
C ARG A 314 -17.35 21.90 -12.07
N ALA A 315 -16.70 20.78 -11.78
CA ALA A 315 -16.10 20.55 -10.46
C ALA A 315 -14.89 21.49 -10.24
N PRO A 316 -14.68 21.99 -9.00
CA PRO A 316 -13.49 22.75 -8.62
C PRO A 316 -12.20 22.04 -9.04
N ARG A 317 -11.14 22.81 -9.35
CA ARG A 317 -9.86 22.24 -9.78
C ARG A 317 -9.27 21.28 -8.75
N ALA A 318 -9.44 21.56 -7.45
CA ALA A 318 -9.04 20.69 -6.34
C ALA A 318 -9.79 19.34 -6.27
N GLU A 319 -10.92 19.19 -6.96
CA GLU A 319 -11.64 17.90 -7.05
C GLU A 319 -11.18 17.05 -8.24
N ARG A 320 -10.38 17.63 -9.13
CA ARG A 320 -9.87 17.01 -10.35
C ARG A 320 -8.36 16.86 -10.36
N ASN A 321 -7.66 17.40 -9.37
CA ASN A 321 -6.20 17.41 -9.32
C ASN A 321 -5.74 16.97 -7.93
N LEU A 322 -5.03 15.85 -7.88
CA LEU A 322 -4.57 15.25 -6.64
C LEU A 322 -3.57 16.15 -5.90
N TYR A 323 -2.64 16.75 -6.64
CA TYR A 323 -1.66 17.68 -6.08
C TYR A 323 -2.35 18.87 -5.41
N LEU A 324 -3.29 19.52 -6.09
CA LEU A 324 -4.04 20.65 -5.52
C LEU A 324 -4.84 20.23 -4.29
N ARG A 325 -5.49 19.06 -4.33
CA ARG A 325 -6.28 18.56 -3.20
C ARG A 325 -5.48 18.33 -1.92
N MET A 326 -4.22 17.93 -2.07
CA MET A 326 -3.39 17.42 -0.97
C MET A 326 -2.32 18.42 -0.51
N ILE A 327 -1.80 19.23 -1.44
CA ILE A 327 -0.68 20.15 -1.22
C ILE A 327 -1.02 21.57 -1.68
N GLY A 328 -1.60 21.72 -2.87
CA GLY A 328 -1.66 23.01 -3.57
C GLY A 328 -2.75 23.99 -3.13
N ASP A 329 -3.89 23.51 -2.62
CA ASP A 329 -5.07 24.34 -2.31
C ASP A 329 -5.26 24.57 -0.80
N ARG A 330 -4.87 23.60 0.03
CA ARG A 330 -5.02 23.65 1.50
C ARG A 330 -3.70 23.33 2.18
N ASP A 331 -3.44 24.04 3.27
CA ASP A 331 -2.23 23.88 4.06
C ASP A 331 -2.47 22.94 5.26
N ASP A 332 -2.66 21.66 4.97
CA ASP A 332 -3.00 20.62 5.96
C ASP A 332 -1.77 19.88 6.53
N ASP A 333 -0.56 20.48 6.44
CA ASP A 333 0.71 19.87 6.88
C ASP A 333 1.02 18.50 6.24
N PHE A 334 0.46 18.22 5.06
CA PHE A 334 0.53 16.92 4.42
C PHE A 334 1.94 16.30 4.50
N VAL A 335 2.06 15.16 5.21
CA VAL A 335 3.31 14.41 5.46
C VAL A 335 4.34 15.12 6.35
N LEU A 336 4.42 16.45 6.34
CA LEU A 336 5.43 17.24 7.06
C LEU A 336 5.33 17.10 8.57
N ASP A 337 4.10 17.02 9.09
CA ASP A 337 3.83 16.79 10.50
C ASP A 337 4.42 15.44 10.97
N VAL A 338 4.21 14.38 10.21
CA VAL A 338 4.69 13.02 10.54
C VAL A 338 6.20 12.90 10.36
N LEU A 339 6.78 13.44 9.27
CA LEU A 339 8.23 13.49 9.09
C LEU A 339 8.92 14.25 10.24
N GLY A 340 8.25 15.29 10.76
CA GLY A 340 8.72 16.03 11.91
C GLY A 340 8.82 15.23 13.22
N LEU A 341 8.11 14.11 13.33
CA LEU A 341 8.16 13.22 14.49
C LEU A 341 9.35 12.26 14.48
N ILE A 342 9.96 12.03 13.31
CA ILE A 342 11.07 11.07 13.12
C ILE A 342 12.31 11.73 12.50
N PRO A 343 12.84 12.83 13.09
CA PRO A 343 13.86 13.66 12.44
C PRO A 343 15.18 12.94 12.16
N GLN A 344 15.57 11.94 12.96
CA GLN A 344 16.82 11.18 12.74
C GLN A 344 16.74 10.25 11.52
N ALA A 345 15.55 9.70 11.23
CA ALA A 345 15.33 8.89 10.05
C ALA A 345 15.11 9.76 8.82
N ALA A 346 14.28 10.80 8.95
CA ALA A 346 13.99 11.75 7.87
C ALA A 346 15.24 12.50 7.40
N SER A 347 16.25 12.72 8.26
CA SER A 347 17.50 13.37 7.86
C SER A 347 18.30 12.60 6.81
N GLN A 348 18.03 11.30 6.62
CA GLN A 348 18.70 10.51 5.56
C GLN A 348 18.19 10.86 4.16
N PHE A 349 17.00 11.46 4.05
CA PHE A 349 16.34 11.80 2.79
C PHE A 349 16.33 13.31 2.50
N ILE A 350 17.27 14.07 3.09
CA ILE A 350 17.31 15.54 2.92
C ILE A 350 17.44 15.92 1.45
N HIS A 351 18.29 15.23 0.68
CA HIS A 351 18.49 15.52 -0.73
C HIS A 351 17.23 15.26 -1.57
N ASP A 352 16.49 14.19 -1.27
CA ASP A 352 15.22 13.90 -1.94
C ASP A 352 14.17 14.94 -1.60
N LEU A 353 14.06 15.33 -0.33
CA LEU A 353 13.14 16.36 0.12
C LEU A 353 13.46 17.75 -0.46
N GLU A 354 14.75 18.09 -0.60
CA GLU A 354 15.21 19.31 -1.30
C GLU A 354 14.82 19.27 -2.78
N ARG A 355 15.12 18.16 -3.47
CA ARG A 355 14.73 17.95 -4.86
C ARG A 355 13.22 18.10 -5.04
N LEU A 356 12.42 17.52 -4.15
CA LEU A 356 10.96 17.60 -4.20
C LEU A 356 10.44 19.03 -4.01
N LEU A 357 11.03 19.76 -3.06
CA LEU A 357 10.69 21.16 -2.81
C LEU A 357 10.96 22.03 -4.04
N ASP A 358 12.15 21.92 -4.61
CA ASP A 358 12.63 22.80 -5.67
C ASP A 358 12.08 22.41 -7.04
N SER A 359 11.89 21.12 -7.32
CA SER A 359 11.49 20.64 -8.65
C SER A 359 9.97 20.61 -8.84
N TYR A 360 9.20 20.38 -7.78
CA TYR A 360 7.75 20.18 -7.88
C TYR A 360 6.97 21.18 -7.03
N ILE A 361 7.21 21.21 -5.72
CA ILE A 361 6.32 21.91 -4.77
C ILE A 361 6.33 23.43 -4.99
N THR A 362 7.49 24.04 -5.21
CA THR A 362 7.61 25.47 -5.47
C THR A 362 7.17 25.85 -6.88
N VAL A 363 7.47 25.01 -7.88
CA VAL A 363 7.13 25.24 -9.30
C VAL A 363 5.62 25.16 -9.54
N GLN A 364 4.94 24.22 -8.89
CA GLN A 364 3.49 23.98 -9.05
C GLN A 364 2.64 24.90 -8.16
N GLY A 365 3.25 25.80 -7.39
CA GLY A 365 2.56 26.87 -6.68
C GLY A 365 1.88 26.45 -5.37
N ALA A 366 2.52 25.61 -4.56
CA ALA A 366 2.03 25.30 -3.21
C ALA A 366 1.83 26.57 -2.34
N PRO A 367 0.93 26.52 -1.33
CA PRO A 367 0.71 27.61 -0.40
C PRO A 367 2.02 28.05 0.26
N THR A 368 2.21 29.37 0.38
CA THR A 368 3.44 29.95 0.96
C THR A 368 3.70 29.46 2.38
N ALA A 369 2.62 29.24 3.14
CA ALA A 369 2.66 28.68 4.48
C ALA A 369 3.20 27.22 4.46
N TYR A 370 2.70 26.35 3.58
CA TYR A 370 3.22 24.99 3.39
C TYR A 370 4.72 24.99 3.04
N VAL A 371 5.11 25.81 2.06
CA VAL A 371 6.52 25.95 1.64
C VAL A 371 7.41 26.43 2.77
N SER A 372 6.93 27.37 3.59
CA SER A 372 7.68 27.87 4.75
C SER A 372 7.90 26.78 5.81
N ARG A 373 6.87 25.95 6.07
CA ARG A 373 6.94 24.81 6.99
C ARG A 373 7.87 23.72 6.47
N PHE A 374 7.84 23.45 5.17
CA PHE A 374 8.77 22.52 4.52
C PHE A 374 10.23 22.97 4.70
N ARG A 375 10.53 24.25 4.45
CA ARG A 375 11.88 24.81 4.65
C ARG A 375 12.31 24.75 6.12
N ALA A 376 11.40 25.03 7.05
CA ALA A 376 11.66 24.90 8.49
C ALA A 376 11.96 23.46 8.89
N LEU A 377 11.23 22.48 8.34
CA LEU A 377 11.52 21.06 8.53
C LEU A 377 12.92 20.70 8.02
N LEU A 378 13.26 21.06 6.78
CA LEU A 378 14.60 20.82 6.20
C LEU A 378 15.72 21.41 7.06
N ALA A 379 15.55 22.66 7.53
CA ALA A 379 16.53 23.29 8.43
C ALA A 379 16.73 22.48 9.73
N ARG A 380 15.64 21.97 10.31
CA ARG A 380 15.69 21.11 11.52
C ARG A 380 16.29 19.72 11.24
N LEU A 381 16.06 19.14 10.06
CA LEU A 381 16.66 17.85 9.71
C LEU A 381 18.19 17.95 9.56
N ARG A 382 18.69 19.06 9.00
CA ARG A 382 20.14 19.31 8.88
C ARG A 382 20.84 19.41 10.23
N THR A 383 20.21 20.03 11.22
CA THR A 383 20.76 20.10 12.59
C THR A 383 20.67 18.76 13.33
N SER A 384 19.70 17.90 12.96
CA SER A 384 19.53 16.57 13.54
C SER A 384 20.54 15.55 13.01
N GLY A 385 20.93 15.64 11.73
CA GLY A 385 21.92 14.74 11.11
C GLY A 385 23.36 14.96 11.58
N THR A 386 23.69 16.15 12.09
CA THR A 386 25.05 16.51 12.53
C THR A 386 25.38 16.10 13.97
N GLY A 387 24.38 15.65 14.76
CA GLY A 387 24.55 15.30 16.17
C GLY A 387 24.90 13.83 16.49
N ALA A 388 24.81 12.91 15.52
CA ALA A 388 25.01 11.48 15.73
C ALA A 388 26.35 10.93 15.19
N GLY A 389 27.27 11.81 14.79
CA GLY A 389 28.62 11.46 14.36
C GLY A 389 29.54 11.13 15.53
N LEU A 390 29.76 9.83 15.78
CA LEU A 390 30.97 9.22 16.33
C LEU A 390 32.00 10.18 16.97
N LYS A 391 31.90 10.40 18.28
CA LYS A 391 33.10 10.64 19.11
C LYS A 391 33.90 9.33 19.12
N ARG A 392 34.71 9.14 18.08
CA ARG A 392 35.80 8.17 18.02
C ARG A 392 36.74 8.49 19.20
N ARG A 393 36.60 7.81 20.34
CA ARG A 393 37.67 7.72 21.34
C ARG A 393 38.79 6.92 20.68
N GLY A 394 39.72 7.62 20.04
CA GLY A 394 40.98 7.01 19.62
C GLY A 394 41.74 6.53 20.87
N PRO A 395 42.33 5.33 20.84
CA PRO A 395 43.26 4.91 21.88
C PRO A 395 44.55 5.72 21.69
N ARG A 396 44.90 6.53 22.69
CA ARG A 396 46.22 7.15 22.76
C ARG A 396 47.20 6.06 23.23
N GLU A 397 47.82 5.40 22.26
CA GLU A 397 49.11 4.73 22.45
C GLU A 397 50.13 5.81 22.83
N GLU A 398 50.70 5.69 24.03
CA GLU A 398 51.84 6.50 24.46
C GLU A 398 53.00 5.52 24.71
N GLY A 399 53.74 5.25 23.64
CA GLY A 399 54.97 4.47 23.65
C GLY A 399 56.16 5.37 23.96
N THR A 400 56.75 5.12 25.14
CA THR A 400 58.20 4.99 25.38
C THR A 400 59.15 6.10 24.92
N GLY A 401 59.69 6.83 25.90
CA GLY A 401 61.03 7.41 25.86
C GLY A 401 61.75 7.11 27.18
N ALA A 402 62.72 6.19 27.15
CA ALA A 402 63.72 6.00 28.20
C ALA A 402 64.56 7.31 28.32
N GLU A 403 65.07 7.74 29.48
CA GLU A 403 66.21 7.14 30.18
C GLU A 403 66.58 8.02 31.41
N ARG A 404 67.31 7.42 32.37
CA ARG A 404 68.09 8.01 33.49
C ARG A 404 67.43 8.21 34.86
N GLY A 405 67.60 7.19 35.71
CA GLY A 405 68.00 7.41 37.13
C GLY A 405 69.45 7.90 37.23
N PRO A 406 70.09 8.03 38.42
CA PRO A 406 69.75 7.34 39.68
C PRO A 406 69.89 8.19 40.97
N LYS A 407 69.41 7.64 42.10
CA LYS A 407 70.14 7.44 43.38
C LYS A 407 69.17 7.36 44.55
N ARG A 408 68.98 6.14 45.07
CA ARG A 408 68.69 5.92 46.48
C ARG A 408 70.04 5.83 47.21
N MET A 409 70.21 6.63 48.26
CA MET A 409 70.76 6.14 49.53
C MET A 409 69.64 5.28 50.15
N LYS A 410 69.86 4.07 50.67
CA LYS A 410 71.06 3.25 50.88
C LYS A 410 70.96 1.95 50.10
#